data_AF-A0AAV9GQ95-F1
#
_entry.id   AF-A0AAV9GQ95-F1
#
_cell.length_a   1.000
_cell.length_b   1.000
_cell.length_c   1.000
_cell.angle_alpha   90.00
_cell.angle_beta   90.00
_cell.angle_gamma   90.00
#
_symmetry.space_group_name_H-M   'P 1'
#
loop_
_entity.id
_entity.type
_entity.pdbx_description
1 polymer ?
#
loop_
_entity_poly.entity_id
_entity_poly.type
_entity_poly.pdbx_seq_one_letter_code
_entity_poly.pdbx_strand_id
1 'polypeptide(L)'
;MYLNAAGQHVVVLNTLQAVADLLDRKAAASSHRPRSIVVGIMTGNLMLPFLNPGEIWHRMRRASQDGLRAGVVPLFQPALYREALTLAVHMVSDARADRSTEWYGHIQRAVAASTIKMIYGKTAVHSDTDPDVRTLNIYLERLTRSATPGAYLVEIVPFLQWFPAWMSPWKKMANQAFETDSKTFKRLFDETKDAERGIERPSVVKTLTERSKALGLQAEEEFWLAGAVFTGAQTMTGVLSWWLMAMILYPDAQKQMHDELDRVVGRDRLPTFEDCDKMPYMQAMVREIIRWRPIDPLGLPHNTSEDIWHNGDFIPKGTMLVPNVWAINRDPATFGEDAHLFNPARHLDESGNIGPAPADTKEEGHVSFGFGRRVCPGRFFANKMLLINMVLLAWATNIDGERDANGELVPFDVDGCIDEGIVVRPVDFACNLTPRFPKALSMLKDHLSELSSQDY
;
A
#
# COMPACT_ATOMS: atom_id res chain seq x y z
N MET A 1 17.01 1.35 20.55
CA MET A 1 16.44 1.17 21.90
C MET A 1 16.23 -0.31 22.15
N TYR A 2 16.54 -0.82 23.34
CA TYR A 2 16.30 -2.22 23.73
C TYR A 2 15.24 -2.30 24.82
N LEU A 3 14.36 -3.30 24.75
CA LEU A 3 13.37 -3.62 25.77
C LEU A 3 13.14 -5.13 25.85
N ASN A 4 12.69 -5.59 27.02
CA ASN A 4 12.29 -6.99 27.23
C ASN A 4 10.78 -7.04 27.49
N ALA A 5 10.03 -7.70 26.61
CA ALA A 5 8.59 -7.85 26.70
C ALA A 5 8.25 -9.30 27.08
N ALA A 6 8.03 -9.55 28.37
CA ALA A 6 7.69 -10.88 28.89
C ALA A 6 8.67 -12.00 28.45
N GLY A 7 9.98 -11.71 28.47
CA GLY A 7 11.03 -12.64 28.05
C GLY A 7 11.43 -12.52 26.58
N GLN A 8 10.66 -11.81 25.74
CA GLN A 8 11.04 -11.51 24.36
C GLN A 8 12.00 -10.32 24.33
N HIS A 9 13.22 -10.53 23.81
CA HIS A 9 14.14 -9.44 23.49
C HIS A 9 13.61 -8.65 22.29
N VAL A 10 13.48 -7.33 22.42
CA VAL A 10 13.01 -6.43 21.37
C VAL A 10 13.99 -5.27 21.22
N VAL A 11 14.42 -5.00 20.00
CA VAL A 11 15.26 -3.85 19.64
C VAL A 11 14.49 -2.99 18.65
N VAL A 12 14.22 -1.75 19.02
CA VAL A 12 13.62 -0.74 18.15
C VAL A 12 14.71 0.04 17.45
N LEU A 13 14.68 0.01 16.11
CA LEU A 13 15.64 0.65 15.21
C LEU A 13 15.08 1.99 14.76
N ASN A 14 15.67 3.09 15.25
CA ASN A 14 15.17 4.45 15.01
C ASN A 14 16.00 5.23 13.97
N THR A 15 17.14 4.70 13.51
CA THR A 15 18.03 5.40 12.58
C THR A 15 18.16 4.64 11.28
N LEU A 16 18.38 5.38 10.19
CA LEU A 16 18.61 4.80 8.86
C LEU A 16 19.82 3.86 8.84
N GLN A 17 20.91 4.26 9.50
CA GLN A 17 22.11 3.44 9.63
C GLN A 17 21.83 2.08 10.27
N ALA A 18 21.05 2.05 11.36
CA ALA A 18 20.76 0.81 12.08
C ALA A 18 19.93 -0.16 11.24
N VAL A 19 18.90 0.33 10.52
CA VAL A 19 18.12 -0.53 9.62
C VAL A 19 18.92 -0.99 8.40
N ALA A 20 19.78 -0.14 7.85
CA ALA A 20 20.66 -0.53 6.75
C ALA A 20 21.66 -1.62 7.19
N ASP A 21 22.30 -1.45 8.34
CA ASP A 21 23.25 -2.44 8.86
C ASP A 21 22.59 -3.78 9.20
N LEU A 22 21.48 -3.73 9.93
CA LEU A 22 20.85 -4.94 10.45
C LEU A 22 19.92 -5.59 9.43
N LEU A 23 19.07 -4.83 8.75
CA LEU A 23 17.99 -5.38 7.91
C LEU A 23 18.35 -5.47 6.42
N ASP A 24 19.32 -4.69 5.94
CA ASP A 24 19.85 -4.80 4.57
C ASP A 24 21.14 -5.63 4.54
N ARG A 25 22.23 -5.15 5.17
CA ARG A 25 23.56 -5.78 5.11
C ARG A 25 23.60 -7.14 5.82
N LYS A 26 22.87 -7.28 6.93
CA LYS A 26 22.73 -8.56 7.67
C LYS A 26 21.40 -9.27 7.43
N ALA A 27 20.74 -9.02 6.29
CA ALA A 27 19.44 -9.59 5.96
C ALA A 27 19.37 -11.13 6.04
N ALA A 28 20.48 -11.85 5.85
CA ALA A 28 20.50 -13.30 6.01
C ALA A 28 20.13 -13.73 7.44
N ALA A 29 20.69 -13.03 8.44
CA ALA A 29 20.50 -13.28 9.86
C ALA A 29 19.24 -12.62 10.44
N SER A 30 18.73 -11.56 9.81
CA SER A 30 17.66 -10.69 10.36
C SER A 30 16.36 -10.70 9.57
N SER A 31 16.23 -11.54 8.54
CA SER A 31 15.01 -11.59 7.71
C SER A 31 13.93 -12.53 8.21
N HIS A 32 14.09 -13.16 9.39
CA HIS A 32 13.02 -13.96 9.97
C HIS A 32 11.89 -13.06 10.48
N ARG A 33 10.74 -13.65 10.75
CA ARG A 33 9.58 -13.02 11.35
C ARG A 33 9.39 -13.54 12.77
N PRO A 34 8.93 -12.69 13.71
CA PRO A 34 8.42 -13.19 14.97
C PRO A 34 7.27 -14.16 14.72
N ARG A 35 7.09 -15.09 15.64
CA ARG A 35 6.00 -16.05 15.57
C ARG A 35 4.67 -15.32 15.66
N SER A 36 3.73 -15.65 14.77
CA SER A 36 2.32 -15.29 14.90
C SER A 36 1.47 -16.54 14.77
N ILE A 37 0.93 -17.00 15.90
CA ILE A 37 0.11 -18.22 15.98
C ILE A 37 -1.22 -17.98 15.27
N VAL A 38 -1.90 -16.86 15.57
CA VAL A 38 -3.27 -16.63 15.08
C VAL A 38 -3.25 -16.41 13.58
N VAL A 39 -2.34 -15.56 13.06
CA VAL A 39 -2.17 -15.35 11.62
C VAL A 39 -1.71 -16.65 10.94
N GLY A 40 -0.81 -17.41 11.56
CA GLY A 40 -0.35 -18.69 11.04
C GLY A 40 -1.50 -19.68 10.82
N ILE A 41 -2.38 -19.84 11.81
CA ILE A 41 -3.57 -20.72 11.68
C ILE A 41 -4.56 -20.15 10.67
N MET A 42 -4.85 -18.84 10.76
CA MET A 42 -5.82 -18.16 9.90
C MET A 42 -5.47 -18.19 8.41
N THR A 43 -4.18 -18.33 8.10
CA THR A 43 -3.68 -18.28 6.72
C THR A 43 -3.06 -19.61 6.28
N GLY A 44 -3.15 -20.65 7.10
CA GLY A 44 -2.50 -21.94 6.82
C GLY A 44 -0.98 -21.84 6.66
N ASN A 45 -0.35 -20.82 7.25
CA ASN A 45 1.04 -20.43 6.99
C ASN A 45 1.34 -20.16 5.51
N LEU A 46 0.40 -19.59 4.75
CA LEU A 46 0.59 -19.20 3.34
C LEU A 46 0.59 -17.68 3.13
N MET A 47 0.65 -16.89 4.21
CA MET A 47 0.70 -15.44 4.12
C MET A 47 2.14 -14.92 3.95
N LEU A 48 2.51 -14.55 2.73
CA LEU A 48 3.89 -14.19 2.34
C LEU A 48 4.61 -13.19 3.28
N PRO A 49 4.01 -12.08 3.73
CA PRO A 49 4.66 -11.16 4.66
C PRO A 49 5.08 -11.78 5.99
N PHE A 50 4.36 -12.80 6.48
CA PHE A 50 4.58 -13.43 7.80
C PHE A 50 5.39 -14.74 7.73
N LEU A 51 5.58 -15.30 6.54
CA LEU A 51 6.37 -16.51 6.34
C LEU A 51 7.85 -16.31 6.70
N ASN A 52 8.45 -17.26 7.41
CA ASN A 52 9.90 -17.31 7.62
C ASN A 52 10.64 -17.76 6.34
N PRO A 53 11.92 -17.38 6.14
CA PRO A 53 12.71 -17.87 5.02
C PRO A 53 12.75 -19.40 5.03
N GLY A 54 12.44 -20.00 3.89
CA GLY A 54 12.24 -21.44 3.69
C GLY A 54 11.72 -21.69 2.28
N GLU A 55 11.53 -22.94 1.89
CA GLU A 55 11.19 -23.27 0.50
C GLU A 55 9.90 -22.59 0.02
N ILE A 56 8.81 -22.67 0.82
CA ILE A 56 7.53 -22.02 0.52
C ILE A 56 7.73 -20.51 0.34
N TRP A 57 8.43 -19.86 1.29
CA TRP A 57 8.72 -18.44 1.20
C TRP A 57 9.51 -18.09 -0.06
N HIS A 58 10.55 -18.84 -0.40
CA HIS A 58 11.36 -18.59 -1.59
C HIS A 58 10.54 -18.71 -2.89
N ARG A 59 9.69 -19.74 -3.00
CA ARG A 59 8.80 -19.93 -4.15
C ARG A 59 7.81 -18.77 -4.28
N MET A 60 7.04 -18.49 -3.23
CA MET A 60 6.03 -17.43 -3.22
C MET A 60 6.65 -16.04 -3.41
N ARG A 61 7.82 -15.79 -2.81
CA ARG A 61 8.54 -14.52 -2.92
C ARG A 61 9.03 -14.28 -4.35
N ARG A 62 9.63 -15.29 -4.99
CA ARG A 62 10.09 -15.18 -6.38
C ARG A 62 8.90 -14.99 -7.33
N ALA A 63 7.82 -15.75 -7.11
CA ALA A 63 6.59 -15.62 -7.89
C ALA A 63 5.97 -14.21 -7.78
N SER A 64 5.91 -13.65 -6.56
CA SER A 64 5.44 -12.28 -6.32
C SER A 64 6.30 -11.25 -7.05
N GLN A 65 7.63 -11.40 -6.99
CA GLN A 65 8.57 -10.50 -7.68
C GLN A 65 8.43 -10.60 -9.20
N ASP A 66 8.25 -11.81 -9.75
CA ASP A 66 8.05 -12.00 -11.19
C ASP A 66 6.78 -11.29 -11.68
N GLY A 67 5.69 -11.34 -10.91
CA GLY A 67 4.41 -10.69 -11.24
C GLY A 67 4.35 -9.18 -10.99
N LEU A 68 5.23 -8.62 -10.16
CA LEU A 68 5.16 -7.21 -9.72
C LEU A 68 6.45 -6.40 -9.99
N ARG A 69 7.44 -6.98 -10.67
CA ARG A 69 8.67 -6.28 -11.05
C ARG A 69 8.40 -5.11 -12.00
N ALA A 70 9.32 -4.14 -12.00
CA ALA A 70 9.23 -2.92 -12.81
C ALA A 70 8.91 -3.16 -14.29
N GLY A 71 9.46 -4.21 -14.91
CA GLY A 71 9.19 -4.53 -16.32
C GLY A 71 7.81 -5.12 -16.62
N VAL A 72 7.05 -5.53 -15.60
CA VAL A 72 5.70 -6.12 -15.75
C VAL A 72 4.61 -5.08 -15.45
N VAL A 73 4.85 -4.17 -14.50
CA VAL A 73 3.88 -3.14 -14.10
C VAL A 73 3.30 -2.31 -15.25
N PRO A 74 4.05 -1.94 -16.31
CA PRO A 74 3.49 -1.23 -17.47
C PRO A 74 2.29 -1.94 -18.11
N LEU A 75 2.22 -3.27 -18.04
CA LEU A 75 1.09 -4.05 -18.59
C LEU A 75 -0.24 -3.77 -17.86
N PHE A 76 -0.18 -3.28 -16.62
CA PHE A 76 -1.36 -2.96 -15.82
C PHE A 76 -1.82 -1.51 -15.96
N GLN A 77 -1.03 -0.65 -16.61
CA GLN A 77 -1.32 0.77 -16.75
C GLN A 77 -2.71 1.07 -17.36
N PRO A 78 -3.19 0.36 -18.40
CA PRO A 78 -4.53 0.63 -18.93
C PRO A 78 -5.64 0.46 -17.88
N ALA A 79 -5.54 -0.59 -17.04
CA ALA A 79 -6.50 -0.81 -15.95
C ALA A 79 -6.37 0.25 -14.86
N LEU A 80 -5.14 0.62 -14.48
CA LEU A 80 -4.88 1.67 -13.49
C LEU A 80 -5.41 3.02 -13.94
N TYR A 81 -5.19 3.38 -15.21
CA TYR A 81 -5.65 4.63 -15.79
C TYR A 81 -7.17 4.71 -15.77
N ARG A 82 -7.87 3.65 -16.20
CA ARG A 82 -9.33 3.62 -16.19
C ARG A 82 -9.94 3.76 -14.80
N GLU A 83 -9.39 3.07 -13.80
CA GLU A 83 -9.90 3.19 -12.43
C GLU A 83 -9.59 4.56 -11.82
N ALA A 84 -8.43 5.15 -12.14
CA ALA A 84 -8.11 6.52 -11.74
C ALA A 84 -9.04 7.56 -12.41
N LEU A 85 -9.44 7.35 -13.67
CA LEU A 85 -10.47 8.17 -14.32
C LEU A 85 -11.82 8.01 -13.63
N THR A 86 -12.21 6.78 -13.31
CA THR A 86 -13.48 6.50 -12.62
C THR A 86 -13.50 7.16 -11.25
N LEU A 87 -12.39 7.10 -10.50
CA LEU A 87 -12.21 7.81 -9.24
C LEU A 87 -12.42 9.32 -9.43
N ALA A 88 -11.72 9.93 -10.40
CA ALA A 88 -11.84 11.35 -10.66
C ALA A 88 -13.28 11.77 -11.06
N VAL A 89 -13.96 10.97 -11.89
CA VAL A 89 -15.36 11.23 -12.26
C VAL A 89 -16.28 11.21 -11.04
N HIS A 90 -16.18 10.20 -10.17
CA HIS A 90 -17.03 10.09 -8.98
C HIS A 90 -16.75 11.22 -8.01
N MET A 91 -15.49 11.45 -7.68
CA MET A 91 -15.05 12.50 -6.75
C MET A 91 -15.53 13.90 -7.17
N VAL A 92 -15.38 14.24 -8.46
CA VAL A 92 -15.81 15.54 -8.99
C VAL A 92 -17.34 15.65 -9.10
N SER A 93 -18.03 14.52 -9.33
CA SER A 93 -19.49 14.50 -9.43
C SER A 93 -20.16 14.69 -8.06
N ASP A 94 -19.65 14.00 -7.04
CA ASP A 94 -20.27 13.96 -5.70
C ASP A 94 -19.90 15.17 -4.84
N ALA A 95 -18.78 15.83 -5.13
CA ALA A 95 -18.46 17.12 -4.52
C ALA A 95 -19.48 18.23 -4.82
N ARG A 96 -20.34 18.05 -5.82
CA ARG A 96 -21.48 18.98 -6.09
C ARG A 96 -22.68 18.75 -5.17
N ALA A 97 -22.67 17.69 -4.36
CA ALA A 97 -23.81 17.23 -3.56
C ALA A 97 -23.63 17.41 -2.04
N ASP A 98 -22.67 18.24 -1.58
CA ASP A 98 -22.39 18.53 -0.17
C ASP A 98 -22.00 17.29 0.67
N ARG A 99 -21.31 16.32 0.03
CA ARG A 99 -20.89 15.05 0.64
C ARG A 99 -19.40 15.03 0.95
N SER A 100 -18.95 15.98 1.77
CA SER A 100 -17.53 16.25 2.06
C SER A 100 -16.77 15.08 2.72
N THR A 101 -17.44 13.99 3.10
CA THR A 101 -16.84 12.81 3.78
C THR A 101 -16.92 11.51 2.98
N GLU A 102 -17.60 11.47 1.81
CA GLU A 102 -17.74 10.24 1.01
C GLU A 102 -16.48 9.87 0.20
N TRP A 103 -15.46 10.74 0.20
CA TRP A 103 -14.20 10.54 -0.53
C TRP A 103 -13.52 9.20 -0.21
N TYR A 104 -13.60 8.72 1.05
CA TYR A 104 -12.94 7.49 1.46
C TYR A 104 -13.49 6.27 0.71
N GLY A 105 -14.81 6.19 0.56
CA GLY A 105 -15.47 5.09 -0.16
C GLY A 105 -15.07 5.05 -1.63
N HIS A 106 -14.99 6.21 -2.29
CA HIS A 106 -14.55 6.28 -3.68
C HIS A 106 -13.09 5.85 -3.86
N ILE A 107 -12.17 6.30 -2.99
CA ILE A 107 -10.77 5.86 -3.02
C ILE A 107 -10.70 4.34 -2.81
N GLN A 108 -11.33 3.84 -1.74
CA GLN A 108 -11.31 2.42 -1.41
C GLN A 108 -11.81 1.57 -2.58
N ARG A 109 -12.90 1.99 -3.25
CA ARG A 109 -13.45 1.34 -4.44
C ARG A 109 -12.46 1.34 -5.59
N ALA A 110 -11.89 2.50 -5.95
CA ALA A 110 -10.98 2.61 -7.10
C ALA A 110 -9.70 1.79 -6.89
N VAL A 111 -9.17 1.78 -5.66
CA VAL A 111 -7.99 1.01 -5.30
C VAL A 111 -8.27 -0.49 -5.28
N ALA A 112 -9.40 -0.92 -4.68
CA ALA A 112 -9.81 -2.31 -4.69
C ALA A 112 -10.03 -2.82 -6.13
N ALA A 113 -10.73 -2.05 -6.96
CA ALA A 113 -10.93 -2.36 -8.37
C ALA A 113 -9.61 -2.47 -9.13
N SER A 114 -8.72 -1.47 -9.01
CA SER A 114 -7.39 -1.49 -9.63
C SER A 114 -6.60 -2.75 -9.24
N THR A 115 -6.65 -3.11 -7.96
CA THR A 115 -5.93 -4.27 -7.42
C THR A 115 -6.54 -5.58 -7.89
N ILE A 116 -7.87 -5.72 -7.90
CA ILE A 116 -8.57 -6.91 -8.44
C ILE A 116 -8.29 -7.08 -9.92
N LYS A 117 -8.37 -6.01 -10.72
CA LYS A 117 -8.07 -6.04 -12.16
C LYS A 117 -6.63 -6.46 -12.43
N MET A 118 -5.68 -5.93 -11.66
CA MET A 118 -4.28 -6.36 -11.74
C MET A 118 -4.10 -7.83 -11.37
N ILE A 119 -4.71 -8.29 -10.27
CA ILE A 119 -4.50 -9.66 -9.78
C ILE A 119 -5.17 -10.67 -10.71
N TYR A 120 -6.44 -10.46 -11.01
CA TYR A 120 -7.36 -11.44 -11.60
C TYR A 120 -7.78 -11.12 -13.04
N GLY A 121 -7.34 -10.01 -13.63
CA GLY A 121 -7.70 -9.65 -15.01
C GLY A 121 -9.20 -9.41 -15.26
N LYS A 122 -10.01 -9.24 -14.19
CA LYS A 122 -11.46 -9.01 -14.28
C LYS A 122 -11.75 -7.69 -15.02
N THR A 123 -12.80 -7.66 -15.86
CA THR A 123 -13.17 -6.46 -16.64
C THR A 123 -13.96 -5.44 -15.85
N ALA A 124 -14.79 -5.89 -14.90
CA ALA A 124 -15.69 -5.01 -14.20
C ALA A 124 -15.72 -5.30 -12.71
N VAL A 125 -15.36 -4.28 -11.94
CA VAL A 125 -15.77 -4.09 -10.55
C VAL A 125 -16.74 -2.93 -10.61
N HIS A 126 -18.03 -3.22 -10.65
CA HIS A 126 -19.04 -2.20 -10.94
C HIS A 126 -19.26 -1.24 -9.77
N SER A 127 -19.08 -1.73 -8.53
CA SER A 127 -19.43 -1.01 -7.30
C SER A 127 -18.54 -1.42 -6.12
N ASP A 128 -18.49 -0.59 -5.08
CA ASP A 128 -17.95 -0.93 -3.75
C ASP A 128 -18.79 -2.02 -3.06
N THR A 129 -20.05 -2.15 -3.44
CA THR A 129 -20.97 -3.22 -3.03
C THR A 129 -20.76 -4.55 -3.76
N ASP A 130 -19.77 -4.64 -4.65
CA ASP A 130 -19.41 -5.91 -5.29
C ASP A 130 -19.11 -6.97 -4.20
N PRO A 131 -19.78 -8.13 -4.24
CA PRO A 131 -19.59 -9.18 -3.23
C PRO A 131 -18.12 -9.62 -3.09
N ASP A 132 -17.35 -9.60 -4.16
CA ASP A 132 -15.93 -9.96 -4.14
C ASP A 132 -15.12 -8.88 -3.40
N VAL A 133 -15.34 -7.60 -3.71
CA VAL A 133 -14.68 -6.47 -3.03
C VAL A 133 -14.97 -6.50 -1.53
N ARG A 134 -16.25 -6.68 -1.16
CA ARG A 134 -16.66 -6.75 0.24
C ARG A 134 -16.00 -7.92 0.97
N THR A 135 -15.97 -9.11 0.36
CA THR A 135 -15.36 -10.29 0.96
C THR A 135 -13.86 -10.11 1.18
N LEU A 136 -13.17 -9.55 0.19
CA LEU A 136 -11.75 -9.27 0.28
C LEU A 136 -11.44 -8.18 1.33
N ASN A 137 -12.26 -7.14 1.45
CA ASN A 137 -12.10 -6.11 2.48
C ASN A 137 -12.31 -6.69 3.90
N ILE A 138 -13.29 -7.58 4.10
CA ILE A 138 -13.49 -8.27 5.38
C ILE A 138 -12.27 -9.15 5.73
N TYR A 139 -11.68 -9.82 4.74
CA TYR A 139 -10.43 -10.55 4.91
C TYR A 139 -9.29 -9.61 5.35
N LEU A 140 -9.13 -8.45 4.70
CA LEU A 140 -8.08 -7.49 5.02
C LEU A 140 -8.20 -6.95 6.44
N GLU A 141 -9.39 -6.49 6.83
CA GLU A 141 -9.63 -5.96 8.18
C GLU A 141 -9.36 -7.03 9.25
N ARG A 142 -9.81 -8.26 9.02
CA ARG A 142 -9.53 -9.36 9.95
C ARG A 142 -8.02 -9.64 10.04
N LEU A 143 -7.32 -9.70 8.91
CA LEU A 143 -5.89 -9.98 8.87
C LEU A 143 -5.07 -8.94 9.65
N THR A 144 -5.31 -7.66 9.38
CA THR A 144 -4.56 -6.55 9.98
C THR A 144 -4.80 -6.43 11.48
N ARG A 145 -6.07 -6.52 11.91
CA ARG A 145 -6.41 -6.57 13.34
C ARG A 145 -5.80 -7.79 14.03
N SER A 146 -5.83 -8.96 13.39
CA SER A 146 -5.24 -10.16 13.99
C SER A 146 -3.71 -10.14 14.08
N ALA A 147 -3.05 -9.39 13.20
CA ALA A 147 -1.60 -9.19 13.21
C ALA A 147 -1.14 -8.12 14.22
N THR A 148 -2.06 -7.39 14.84
CA THR A 148 -1.74 -6.29 15.75
C THR A 148 -1.05 -6.81 17.02
N PRO A 149 0.10 -6.25 17.43
CA PRO A 149 0.77 -6.64 18.67
C PRO A 149 -0.18 -6.57 19.87
N GLY A 150 -0.28 -7.68 20.62
CA GLY A 150 -1.15 -7.76 21.80
C GLY A 150 -2.62 -8.11 21.53
N ALA A 151 -3.04 -8.28 20.27
CA ALA A 151 -4.43 -8.65 19.93
C ALA A 151 -4.89 -9.97 20.56
N TYR A 152 -3.97 -10.92 20.77
CA TYR A 152 -4.27 -12.21 21.38
C TYR A 152 -3.23 -12.63 22.42
N LEU A 153 -3.70 -13.05 23.59
CA LEU A 153 -2.86 -13.56 24.69
C LEU A 153 -2.01 -14.77 24.27
N VAL A 154 -2.47 -15.57 23.31
CA VAL A 154 -1.75 -16.76 22.81
C VAL A 154 -0.38 -16.39 22.19
N GLU A 155 -0.24 -15.17 21.68
CA GLU A 155 1.03 -14.69 21.11
C GLU A 155 2.09 -14.47 22.19
N ILE A 156 1.65 -13.98 23.36
CA ILE A 156 2.49 -13.76 24.55
C ILE A 156 2.70 -15.06 25.31
N VAL A 157 1.65 -15.89 25.40
CA VAL A 157 1.61 -17.14 26.17
C VAL A 157 1.40 -18.32 25.22
N PRO A 158 2.49 -18.82 24.58
CA PRO A 158 2.46 -19.86 23.56
C PRO A 158 1.60 -21.09 23.87
N PHE A 159 1.62 -21.57 25.12
CA PHE A 159 1.01 -22.84 25.47
C PHE A 159 -0.52 -22.82 25.33
N LEU A 160 -1.15 -21.64 25.31
CA LEU A 160 -2.59 -21.49 25.08
C LEU A 160 -3.03 -22.04 23.73
N GLN A 161 -2.13 -22.19 22.75
CA GLN A 161 -2.46 -22.77 21.44
C GLN A 161 -2.95 -24.22 21.53
N TRP A 162 -2.57 -24.93 22.60
CA TRP A 162 -2.93 -26.33 22.83
C TRP A 162 -4.31 -26.48 23.48
N PHE A 163 -4.95 -25.37 23.89
CA PHE A 163 -6.29 -25.45 24.46
C PHE A 163 -7.31 -25.88 23.40
N PRO A 164 -8.36 -26.62 23.81
CA PRO A 164 -9.44 -27.01 22.91
C PRO A 164 -10.14 -25.79 22.28
N ALA A 165 -10.62 -25.94 21.04
CA ALA A 165 -11.25 -24.86 20.30
C ALA A 165 -12.51 -24.28 20.99
N TRP A 166 -13.23 -25.09 21.78
CA TRP A 166 -14.39 -24.62 22.54
C TRP A 166 -14.03 -23.62 23.66
N MET A 167 -12.79 -23.63 24.15
CA MET A 167 -12.26 -22.65 25.11
C MET A 167 -11.53 -21.48 24.43
N SER A 168 -11.33 -21.55 23.11
CA SER A 168 -10.49 -20.61 22.35
C SER A 168 -11.26 -20.06 21.15
N PRO A 169 -12.16 -19.06 21.34
CA PRO A 169 -12.93 -18.47 20.25
C PRO A 169 -12.06 -17.97 19.08
N TRP A 170 -10.88 -17.43 19.39
CA TRP A 170 -9.89 -16.99 18.40
C TRP A 170 -9.43 -18.14 17.47
N LYS A 171 -9.31 -19.36 18.00
CA LYS A 171 -8.89 -20.55 17.24
C LYS A 171 -9.98 -21.01 16.28
N LYS A 172 -11.24 -20.98 16.73
CA LYS A 172 -12.40 -21.23 15.88
C LYS A 172 -12.49 -20.20 14.75
N MET A 173 -12.36 -18.92 15.10
CA MET A 173 -12.34 -17.82 14.12
C MET A 173 -11.22 -17.98 13.09
N ALA A 174 -10.00 -18.27 13.53
CA ALA A 174 -8.85 -18.46 12.63
C ALA A 174 -9.06 -19.64 11.67
N ASN A 175 -9.53 -20.79 12.16
CA ASN A 175 -9.81 -21.94 11.29
C ASN A 175 -10.93 -21.63 10.27
N GLN A 176 -12.01 -20.99 10.70
CA GLN A 176 -13.10 -20.58 9.81
C GLN A 176 -12.62 -19.59 8.75
N ALA A 177 -11.79 -18.62 9.15
CA ALA A 177 -11.19 -17.67 8.24
C ALA A 177 -10.33 -18.38 7.18
N PHE A 178 -9.46 -19.31 7.57
CA PHE A 178 -8.65 -20.09 6.63
C PHE A 178 -9.52 -20.81 5.59
N GLU A 179 -10.59 -21.48 6.03
CA GLU A 179 -11.51 -22.18 5.12
C GLU A 179 -12.24 -21.22 4.17
N THR A 180 -12.80 -20.14 4.69
CA THR A 180 -13.58 -19.17 3.90
C THR A 180 -12.69 -18.41 2.91
N ASP A 181 -11.52 -17.96 3.34
CA ASP A 181 -10.58 -17.22 2.50
C ASP A 181 -9.99 -18.11 1.42
N SER A 182 -9.57 -19.34 1.76
CA SER A 182 -9.06 -20.30 0.78
C SER A 182 -10.10 -20.60 -0.30
N LYS A 183 -11.38 -20.79 0.08
CA LYS A 183 -12.48 -20.97 -0.89
C LYS A 183 -12.65 -19.76 -1.79
N THR A 184 -12.62 -18.55 -1.23
CA THR A 184 -12.75 -17.31 -1.99
C THR A 184 -11.60 -17.12 -2.96
N PHE A 185 -10.35 -17.19 -2.48
CA PHE A 185 -9.17 -17.00 -3.32
C PHE A 185 -9.08 -18.05 -4.41
N LYS A 186 -9.33 -19.32 -4.09
CA LYS A 186 -9.37 -20.40 -5.07
C LYS A 186 -10.42 -20.14 -6.14
N ARG A 187 -11.65 -19.76 -5.76
CA ARG A 187 -12.71 -19.43 -6.72
C ARG A 187 -12.28 -18.31 -7.67
N LEU A 188 -11.79 -17.19 -7.14
CA LEU A 188 -11.34 -16.06 -7.95
C LEU A 188 -10.19 -16.43 -8.89
N PHE A 189 -9.26 -17.26 -8.41
CA PHE A 189 -8.13 -17.75 -9.18
C PHE A 189 -8.58 -18.67 -10.33
N ASP A 190 -9.46 -19.62 -10.05
CA ASP A 190 -9.99 -20.55 -11.06
C ASP A 190 -10.84 -19.83 -12.11
N GLU A 191 -11.73 -18.92 -11.70
CA GLU A 191 -12.51 -18.06 -12.60
C GLU A 191 -11.61 -17.31 -13.58
N THR A 192 -10.46 -16.83 -13.10
CA THR A 192 -9.48 -16.12 -13.93
C THR A 192 -8.83 -17.06 -14.94
N LYS A 193 -8.35 -18.23 -14.49
CA LYS A 193 -7.73 -19.23 -15.36
C LYS A 193 -8.67 -19.73 -16.46
N ASP A 194 -9.95 -19.85 -16.16
CA ASP A 194 -10.95 -20.28 -17.14
C ASP A 194 -11.30 -19.15 -18.12
N ALA A 195 -11.42 -17.90 -17.64
CA ALA A 195 -11.67 -16.73 -18.49
C ALA A 195 -10.50 -16.38 -19.43
N GLU A 196 -9.26 -16.68 -19.03
CA GLU A 196 -8.05 -16.48 -19.84
C GLU A 196 -7.92 -17.51 -20.98
N ARG A 197 -8.76 -18.56 -21.03
CA ARG A 197 -8.83 -19.49 -22.17
C ARG A 197 -9.52 -18.80 -23.36
N GLY A 198 -8.79 -17.91 -24.03
CA GLY A 198 -9.21 -17.27 -25.28
C GLY A 198 -9.06 -15.75 -25.33
N ILE A 199 -8.68 -15.10 -24.22
CA ILE A 199 -8.45 -13.64 -24.17
C ILE A 199 -7.10 -13.37 -23.51
N GLU A 200 -6.19 -12.71 -24.22
CA GLU A 200 -4.90 -12.29 -23.66
C GLU A 200 -5.06 -11.02 -22.80
N ARG A 201 -5.28 -11.18 -21.50
CA ARG A 201 -5.14 -10.07 -20.53
C ARG A 201 -3.95 -10.30 -19.60
N PRO A 202 -3.13 -9.28 -19.34
CA PRO A 202 -2.08 -9.39 -18.33
C PRO A 202 -2.70 -9.40 -16.93
N SER A 203 -2.33 -10.39 -16.12
CA SER A 203 -2.74 -10.49 -14.72
C SER A 203 -1.63 -11.12 -13.88
N VAL A 204 -1.65 -10.88 -12.57
CA VAL A 204 -0.74 -11.59 -11.65
C VAL A 204 -1.03 -13.09 -11.70
N VAL A 205 -2.30 -13.50 -11.71
CA VAL A 205 -2.70 -14.91 -11.81
C VAL A 205 -2.17 -15.59 -13.07
N LYS A 206 -2.17 -14.91 -14.23
CA LYS A 206 -1.57 -15.41 -15.46
C LYS A 206 -0.08 -15.68 -15.28
N THR A 207 0.64 -14.68 -14.76
CA THR A 207 2.08 -14.80 -14.48
C THR A 207 2.36 -15.95 -13.51
N LEU A 208 1.55 -16.08 -12.45
CA LEU A 208 1.66 -17.18 -11.49
C LEU A 208 1.41 -18.54 -12.15
N THR A 209 0.39 -18.65 -12.99
CA THR A 209 0.04 -19.89 -13.71
C THR A 209 1.14 -20.30 -14.68
N GLU A 210 1.69 -19.36 -15.47
CA GLU A 210 2.77 -19.62 -16.42
C GLU A 210 4.09 -19.99 -15.71
N ARG A 211 4.35 -19.39 -14.55
CA ARG A 211 5.58 -19.62 -13.78
C ARG A 211 5.46 -20.77 -12.79
N SER A 212 4.27 -21.23 -12.46
CA SER A 212 3.99 -22.19 -11.40
C SER A 212 4.87 -23.43 -11.48
N LYS A 213 4.85 -24.10 -12.64
CA LYS A 213 5.65 -25.32 -12.87
C LYS A 213 7.15 -25.06 -12.75
N ALA A 214 7.63 -23.93 -13.26
CA ALA A 214 9.05 -23.56 -13.21
C ALA A 214 9.52 -23.21 -11.79
N LEU A 215 8.62 -22.67 -10.96
CA LEU A 215 8.88 -22.29 -9.57
C LEU A 215 8.55 -23.40 -8.57
N GLY A 216 7.90 -24.48 -9.01
CA GLY A 216 7.42 -25.55 -8.14
C GLY A 216 6.31 -25.12 -7.19
N LEU A 217 5.52 -24.09 -7.57
CA LEU A 217 4.41 -23.61 -6.74
C LEU A 217 3.36 -24.70 -6.58
N GLN A 218 2.83 -24.82 -5.37
CA GLN A 218 1.63 -25.64 -5.11
C GLN A 218 0.37 -24.81 -5.39
N ALA A 219 -0.74 -25.48 -5.72
CA ALA A 219 -2.00 -24.80 -6.02
C ALA A 219 -2.45 -23.85 -4.89
N GLU A 220 -2.29 -24.25 -3.63
CA GLU A 220 -2.60 -23.40 -2.48
C GLU A 220 -1.71 -22.17 -2.37
N GLU A 221 -0.42 -22.31 -2.70
CA GLU A 221 0.52 -21.20 -2.71
C GLU A 221 0.13 -20.16 -3.77
N GLU A 222 -0.41 -20.57 -4.93
CA GLU A 222 -0.82 -19.68 -6.00
C GLU A 222 -1.98 -18.75 -5.58
N PHE A 223 -3.08 -19.33 -5.10
CA PHE A 223 -4.25 -18.52 -4.76
C PHE A 223 -4.07 -17.74 -3.46
N TRP A 224 -3.32 -18.25 -2.48
CA TRP A 224 -2.95 -17.46 -1.29
C TRP A 224 -1.99 -16.34 -1.63
N LEU A 225 -1.11 -16.52 -2.61
CA LEU A 225 -0.26 -15.43 -3.08
C LEU A 225 -1.08 -14.30 -3.72
N ALA A 226 -2.09 -14.64 -4.53
CA ALA A 226 -3.03 -13.66 -5.07
C ALA A 226 -3.73 -12.87 -3.95
N GLY A 227 -4.25 -13.56 -2.93
CA GLY A 227 -4.82 -12.92 -1.74
C GLY A 227 -3.81 -12.04 -0.99
N ALA A 228 -2.56 -12.48 -0.86
CA ALA A 228 -1.51 -11.71 -0.22
C ALA A 228 -1.18 -10.41 -0.98
N VAL A 229 -1.21 -10.42 -2.32
CA VAL A 229 -1.02 -9.22 -3.14
C VAL A 229 -2.18 -8.22 -2.93
N PHE A 230 -3.40 -8.70 -2.69
CA PHE A 230 -4.56 -7.83 -2.44
C PHE A 230 -4.40 -6.96 -1.18
N THR A 231 -3.57 -7.35 -0.21
CA THR A 231 -3.26 -6.51 0.97
C THR A 231 -2.70 -5.13 0.65
N GLY A 232 -2.11 -4.97 -0.54
CA GLY A 232 -1.69 -3.65 -1.04
C GLY A 232 -2.83 -2.65 -1.16
N ALA A 233 -4.09 -3.09 -1.36
CA ALA A 233 -5.24 -2.22 -1.57
C ALA A 233 -5.51 -1.29 -0.37
N GLN A 234 -5.43 -1.81 0.86
CA GLN A 234 -5.63 -0.99 2.06
C GLN A 234 -4.52 0.04 2.21
N THR A 235 -3.26 -0.34 1.92
CA THR A 235 -2.13 0.59 2.03
C THR A 235 -2.24 1.77 1.08
N MET A 236 -2.56 1.52 -0.19
CA MET A 236 -2.63 2.60 -1.17
C MET A 236 -3.87 3.49 -0.97
N THR A 237 -4.97 2.92 -0.47
CA THR A 237 -6.13 3.70 0.01
C THR A 237 -5.67 4.71 1.07
N GLY A 238 -4.95 4.24 2.11
CA GLY A 238 -4.43 5.12 3.16
C GLY A 238 -3.50 6.22 2.64
N VAL A 239 -2.63 5.93 1.67
CA VAL A 239 -1.72 6.95 1.09
C VAL A 239 -2.52 8.04 0.37
N LEU A 240 -3.52 7.67 -0.43
CA LEU A 240 -4.37 8.65 -1.13
C LEU A 240 -5.19 9.48 -0.13
N SER A 241 -5.65 8.89 0.97
CA SER A 241 -6.32 9.62 2.06
C SER A 241 -5.41 10.67 2.70
N TRP A 242 -4.18 10.30 3.04
CA TRP A 242 -3.18 11.25 3.57
C TRP A 242 -2.81 12.32 2.53
N TRP A 243 -2.78 11.97 1.25
CA TRP A 243 -2.51 12.93 0.18
C TRP A 243 -3.61 14.00 0.09
N LEU A 244 -4.90 13.63 0.14
CA LEU A 244 -5.99 14.59 0.16
C LEU A 244 -5.84 15.56 1.35
N MET A 245 -5.53 15.04 2.53
CA MET A 245 -5.25 15.89 3.71
C MET A 245 -4.06 16.82 3.47
N ALA A 246 -2.97 16.32 2.87
CA ALA A 246 -1.79 17.14 2.56
C ALA A 246 -2.12 18.27 1.58
N MET A 247 -3.00 18.04 0.60
CA MET A 247 -3.40 19.08 -0.35
C MET A 247 -4.19 20.22 0.31
N ILE A 248 -4.94 19.93 1.38
CA ILE A 248 -5.63 20.95 2.20
C ILE A 248 -4.63 21.72 3.07
N LEU A 249 -3.70 21.02 3.70
CA LEU A 249 -2.75 21.62 4.67
C LEU A 249 -1.59 22.39 4.01
N TYR A 250 -1.24 22.04 2.77
CA TYR A 250 -0.08 22.59 2.07
C TYR A 250 -0.52 23.19 0.71
N PRO A 251 -1.25 24.32 0.71
CA PRO A 251 -1.77 24.93 -0.51
C PRO A 251 -0.68 25.34 -1.50
N ASP A 252 0.51 25.73 -1.01
CA ASP A 252 1.66 26.02 -1.88
C ASP A 252 2.15 24.78 -2.63
N ALA A 253 2.14 23.61 -1.97
CA ALA A 253 2.49 22.36 -2.62
C ALA A 253 1.45 21.97 -3.68
N GLN A 254 0.16 22.19 -3.40
CA GLN A 254 -0.93 22.02 -4.35
C GLN A 254 -0.79 22.99 -5.55
N LYS A 255 -0.36 24.24 -5.31
CA LYS A 255 -0.14 25.21 -6.36
C LYS A 255 0.99 24.76 -7.31
N GLN A 256 2.13 24.34 -6.78
CA GLN A 256 3.26 23.87 -7.60
C GLN A 256 2.88 22.65 -8.45
N MET A 257 2.07 21.75 -7.88
CA MET A 257 1.47 20.61 -8.58
C MET A 257 0.62 21.05 -9.77
N HIS A 258 -0.26 22.04 -9.56
CA HIS A 258 -1.09 22.60 -10.62
C HIS A 258 -0.27 23.32 -11.70
N ASP A 259 0.74 24.09 -11.31
CA ASP A 259 1.64 24.78 -12.23
C ASP A 259 2.37 23.77 -13.14
N GLU A 260 2.86 22.65 -12.59
CA GLU A 260 3.48 21.57 -13.37
C GLU A 260 2.49 20.91 -14.34
N LEU A 261 1.28 20.59 -13.89
CA LEU A 261 0.24 19.99 -14.73
C LEU A 261 -0.16 20.91 -15.89
N ASP A 262 -0.35 22.20 -15.62
CA ASP A 262 -0.69 23.20 -16.63
C ASP A 262 0.46 23.36 -17.65
N ARG A 263 1.72 23.28 -17.21
CA ARG A 263 2.90 23.33 -18.08
C ARG A 263 3.07 22.10 -18.97
N VAL A 264 2.86 20.89 -18.43
CA VAL A 264 3.16 19.63 -19.14
C VAL A 264 2.00 19.19 -20.03
N VAL A 265 0.76 19.31 -19.53
CA VAL A 265 -0.44 18.76 -20.19
C VAL A 265 -1.35 19.88 -20.69
N GLY A 266 -1.48 20.96 -19.92
CA GLY A 266 -2.49 21.98 -20.16
C GLY A 266 -3.90 21.48 -19.78
N ARG A 267 -4.93 22.08 -20.39
CA ARG A 267 -6.35 21.84 -20.02
C ARG A 267 -7.22 21.33 -21.17
N ASP A 268 -6.62 21.08 -22.34
CA ASP A 268 -7.33 20.66 -23.56
C ASP A 268 -7.36 19.14 -23.76
N ARG A 269 -6.59 18.38 -22.98
CA ARG A 269 -6.57 16.91 -22.96
C ARG A 269 -6.27 16.39 -21.55
N LEU A 270 -6.57 15.12 -21.32
CA LEU A 270 -6.27 14.47 -20.05
C LEU A 270 -4.78 14.08 -19.96
N PRO A 271 -4.18 14.10 -18.75
CA PRO A 271 -2.87 13.53 -18.49
C PRO A 271 -2.85 12.01 -18.73
N THR A 272 -1.71 11.49 -19.18
CA THR A 272 -1.46 10.06 -19.40
C THR A 272 -0.22 9.59 -18.64
N PHE A 273 0.06 8.29 -18.64
CA PHE A 273 1.32 7.77 -18.07
C PHE A 273 2.58 8.32 -18.78
N GLU A 274 2.52 8.62 -20.07
CA GLU A 274 3.64 9.22 -20.81
C GLU A 274 3.94 10.65 -20.36
N ASP A 275 2.91 11.39 -19.93
CA ASP A 275 3.09 12.73 -19.39
C ASP A 275 3.71 12.70 -18.00
N CYS A 276 3.40 11.68 -17.20
CA CYS A 276 3.89 11.53 -15.83
C CYS A 276 5.43 11.48 -15.77
N ASP A 277 6.09 10.96 -16.79
CA ASP A 277 7.56 10.90 -16.86
C ASP A 277 8.18 12.31 -16.98
N LYS A 278 7.40 13.32 -17.40
CA LYS A 278 7.80 14.75 -17.49
C LYS A 278 7.32 15.59 -16.30
N MET A 279 6.82 14.94 -15.25
CA MET A 279 6.27 15.55 -14.04
C MET A 279 7.10 15.20 -12.79
N PRO A 280 8.34 15.70 -12.68
CA PRO A 280 9.19 15.42 -11.52
C PRO A 280 8.56 15.87 -10.20
N TYR A 281 7.80 16.96 -10.16
CA TYR A 281 7.16 17.41 -8.91
C TYR A 281 6.05 16.45 -8.46
N MET A 282 5.23 15.92 -9.39
CA MET A 282 4.26 14.86 -9.08
C MET A 282 4.94 13.57 -8.59
N GLN A 283 6.04 13.16 -9.22
CA GLN A 283 6.81 11.99 -8.79
C GLN A 283 7.40 12.20 -7.38
N ALA A 284 7.92 13.39 -7.11
CA ALA A 284 8.41 13.79 -5.80
C ALA A 284 7.29 13.81 -4.75
N MET A 285 6.08 14.23 -5.13
CA MET A 285 4.91 14.22 -4.27
C MET A 285 4.53 12.81 -3.81
N VAL A 286 4.59 11.82 -4.70
CA VAL A 286 4.36 10.40 -4.35
C VAL A 286 5.38 9.92 -3.33
N ARG A 287 6.67 10.21 -3.54
CA ARG A 287 7.74 9.86 -2.57
C ARG A 287 7.51 10.52 -1.22
N GLU A 288 7.18 11.80 -1.25
CA GLU A 288 7.01 12.60 -0.03
C GLU A 288 5.79 12.17 0.78
N ILE A 289 4.66 11.82 0.15
CA ILE A 289 3.48 11.40 0.92
C ILE A 289 3.72 10.07 1.64
N ILE A 290 4.42 9.14 1.00
CA ILE A 290 4.78 7.84 1.58
C ILE A 290 5.86 7.99 2.68
N ARG A 291 6.75 8.98 2.55
CA ARG A 291 7.72 9.35 3.59
C ARG A 291 7.03 10.01 4.79
N TRP A 292 6.22 11.04 4.52
CA TRP A 292 5.58 11.90 5.51
C TRP A 292 4.57 11.12 6.34
N ARG A 293 3.67 10.34 5.74
CA ARG A 293 2.69 9.53 6.48
C ARG A 293 2.80 8.05 6.07
N PRO A 294 3.82 7.33 6.59
CA PRO A 294 3.97 5.90 6.29
C PRO A 294 2.79 5.13 6.85
N ILE A 295 2.18 4.29 6.02
CA ILE A 295 0.95 3.55 6.37
C ILE A 295 1.20 2.48 7.42
N ASP A 296 2.43 1.95 7.50
CA ASP A 296 2.89 1.04 8.56
C ASP A 296 4.03 1.74 9.32
N PRO A 297 3.72 2.56 10.36
CA PRO A 297 4.69 3.41 11.05
C PRO A 297 5.83 2.64 11.76
N LEU A 298 5.59 1.38 12.13
CA LEU A 298 6.56 0.51 12.81
C LEU A 298 7.12 -0.59 11.92
N GLY A 299 6.71 -0.61 10.64
CA GLY A 299 6.98 -1.69 9.73
C GLY A 299 6.51 -3.06 10.25
N LEU A 300 6.73 -4.09 9.45
CA LEU A 300 6.59 -5.45 9.94
C LEU A 300 7.84 -5.85 10.74
N PRO A 301 7.70 -6.31 12.00
CA PRO A 301 8.83 -6.75 12.80
C PRO A 301 9.64 -7.87 12.14
N HIS A 302 10.94 -7.79 12.36
CA HIS A 302 11.93 -8.79 11.96
C HIS A 302 12.35 -9.61 13.18
N ASN A 303 12.96 -10.76 12.93
CA ASN A 303 13.53 -11.61 13.97
C ASN A 303 14.91 -12.10 13.55
N THR A 304 15.80 -12.26 14.52
CA THR A 304 17.17 -12.75 14.30
C THR A 304 17.19 -14.28 14.33
N SER A 305 17.82 -14.92 13.34
CA SER A 305 17.99 -16.37 13.26
C SER A 305 19.28 -16.88 13.89
N GLU A 306 20.21 -15.99 14.18
CA GLU A 306 21.50 -16.22 14.80
C GLU A 306 21.91 -14.99 15.62
N ASP A 307 22.94 -15.14 16.44
CA ASP A 307 23.48 -14.05 17.22
C ASP A 307 24.17 -13.01 16.31
N ILE A 308 23.97 -11.72 16.58
CA ILE A 308 24.52 -10.63 15.78
C ILE A 308 25.29 -9.67 16.68
N TRP A 309 26.50 -9.27 16.25
CA TRP A 309 27.22 -8.14 16.84
C TRP A 309 27.00 -6.87 16.02
N HIS A 310 26.55 -5.77 16.62
CA HIS A 310 26.35 -4.50 15.91
C HIS A 310 26.85 -3.34 16.77
N ASN A 311 27.82 -2.57 16.26
CA ASN A 311 28.43 -1.43 16.95
C ASN A 311 28.93 -1.75 18.38
N GLY A 312 29.44 -2.98 18.58
CA GLY A 312 29.91 -3.46 19.89
C GLY A 312 28.83 -4.09 20.76
N ASP A 313 27.55 -3.96 20.41
CA ASP A 313 26.43 -4.58 21.12
C ASP A 313 26.18 -6.01 20.63
N PHE A 314 25.93 -6.91 21.58
CA PHE A 314 25.51 -8.28 21.32
C PHE A 314 23.98 -8.37 21.24
N ILE A 315 23.47 -8.85 20.11
CA ILE A 315 22.05 -9.08 19.84
C ILE A 315 21.83 -10.59 19.78
N PRO A 316 21.22 -11.21 20.81
CA PRO A 316 20.99 -12.65 20.83
C PRO A 316 20.04 -13.10 19.71
N LYS A 317 20.23 -14.33 19.23
CA LYS A 317 19.28 -15.04 18.37
C LYS A 317 17.87 -14.98 18.95
N GLY A 318 16.87 -14.83 18.09
CA GLY A 318 15.46 -14.74 18.48
C GLY A 318 15.06 -13.35 18.98
N THR A 319 15.96 -12.36 18.93
CA THR A 319 15.62 -10.96 19.18
C THR A 319 14.75 -10.41 18.05
N MET A 320 13.63 -9.81 18.43
CA MET A 320 12.74 -9.08 17.54
C MET A 320 13.33 -7.70 17.22
N LEU A 321 13.44 -7.38 15.93
CA LEU A 321 13.89 -6.07 15.45
C LEU A 321 12.70 -5.31 14.87
N VAL A 322 12.36 -4.16 15.45
CA VAL A 322 11.23 -3.33 15.02
C VAL A 322 11.77 -2.08 14.31
N PRO A 323 11.60 -1.95 12.99
CA PRO A 323 12.03 -0.76 12.27
C PRO A 323 11.04 0.38 12.49
N ASN A 324 11.40 1.38 13.28
CA ASN A 324 10.55 2.56 13.48
C ASN A 324 10.58 3.46 12.24
N VAL A 325 9.84 3.05 11.20
CA VAL A 325 9.73 3.73 9.90
C VAL A 325 9.33 5.19 10.09
N TRP A 326 8.41 5.46 11.01
CA TRP A 326 7.98 6.83 11.35
C TRP A 326 9.15 7.72 11.78
N ALA A 327 9.95 7.26 12.74
CA ALA A 327 11.09 8.02 13.24
C ALA A 327 12.18 8.15 12.18
N ILE A 328 12.49 7.08 11.45
CA ILE A 328 13.54 7.08 10.42
C ILE A 328 13.19 8.05 9.30
N ASN A 329 11.95 8.00 8.79
CA ASN A 329 11.49 8.92 7.76
C ASN A 329 11.46 10.38 8.23
N ARG A 330 11.53 10.65 9.54
CA ARG A 330 11.53 11.99 10.16
C ARG A 330 12.89 12.43 10.70
N ASP A 331 13.93 11.65 10.46
CA ASP A 331 15.27 11.95 10.94
C ASP A 331 15.81 13.23 10.27
N PRO A 332 16.03 14.32 11.03
CA PRO A 332 16.55 15.56 10.47
C PRO A 332 17.94 15.40 9.85
N ALA A 333 18.75 14.46 10.33
CA ALA A 333 20.07 14.19 9.76
C ALA A 333 20.00 13.63 8.33
N THR A 334 18.90 12.96 7.99
CA THR A 334 18.68 12.37 6.66
C THR A 334 17.83 13.28 5.78
N PHE A 335 16.77 13.86 6.34
CA PHE A 335 15.74 14.55 5.58
C PHE A 335 15.71 16.07 5.78
N GLY A 336 16.57 16.63 6.64
CA GLY A 336 16.59 18.06 6.97
C GLY A 336 15.68 18.43 8.13
N GLU A 337 15.86 19.64 8.68
CA GLU A 337 15.12 20.13 9.86
C GLU A 337 13.59 20.15 9.68
N ASP A 338 13.12 20.30 8.45
CA ASP A 338 11.71 20.28 8.08
C ASP A 338 11.18 18.86 7.81
N ALA A 339 11.89 17.80 8.20
CA ALA A 339 11.48 16.40 7.96
C ALA A 339 10.09 16.03 8.52
N HIS A 340 9.58 16.78 9.50
CA HIS A 340 8.25 16.59 10.06
C HIS A 340 7.12 17.19 9.18
N LEU A 341 7.48 18.09 8.25
CA LEU A 341 6.57 18.73 7.30
C LEU A 341 6.47 17.93 6.00
N PHE A 342 5.39 18.19 5.26
CA PHE A 342 5.21 17.69 3.90
C PHE A 342 5.85 18.67 2.90
N ASN A 343 6.93 18.26 2.26
CA ASN A 343 7.67 19.07 1.30
C ASN A 343 8.16 18.22 0.11
N PRO A 344 7.40 18.15 -1.00
CA PRO A 344 7.80 17.39 -2.18
C PRO A 344 9.15 17.85 -2.76
N ALA A 345 9.49 19.14 -2.68
CA ALA A 345 10.72 19.68 -3.26
C ALA A 345 12.00 19.07 -2.66
N ARG A 346 11.91 18.42 -1.49
CA ARG A 346 13.01 17.64 -0.89
C ARG A 346 13.56 16.54 -1.80
N HIS A 347 12.72 16.00 -2.70
CA HIS A 347 13.12 14.94 -3.62
C HIS A 347 13.58 15.48 -4.98
N LEU A 348 13.74 16.80 -5.12
CA LEU A 348 14.15 17.45 -6.35
C LEU A 348 15.60 17.95 -6.27
N ASP A 349 16.28 17.94 -7.41
CA ASP A 349 17.56 18.62 -7.60
C ASP A 349 17.37 20.12 -7.93
N GLU A 350 18.48 20.86 -8.03
CA GLU A 350 18.49 22.28 -8.36
C GLU A 350 17.88 22.61 -9.74
N SER A 351 17.80 21.61 -10.64
CA SER A 351 17.17 21.74 -11.96
C SER A 351 15.68 21.41 -11.94
N GLY A 352 15.13 21.04 -10.80
CA GLY A 352 13.73 20.64 -10.64
C GLY A 352 13.42 19.22 -11.14
N ASN A 353 14.44 18.40 -11.41
CA ASN A 353 14.27 16.96 -11.70
C ASN A 353 14.30 16.16 -10.40
N ILE A 354 13.93 14.88 -10.47
CA ILE A 354 14.11 13.97 -9.34
C ILE A 354 15.60 13.88 -8.98
N GLY A 355 15.93 14.33 -7.77
CA GLY A 355 17.28 14.30 -7.23
C GLY A 355 17.69 12.90 -6.73
N PRO A 356 18.97 12.74 -6.34
CA PRO A 356 19.45 11.50 -5.76
C PRO A 356 18.71 11.22 -4.45
N ALA A 357 18.24 9.98 -4.29
CA ALA A 357 17.65 9.56 -3.03
C ALA A 357 18.74 9.47 -1.93
N PRO A 358 18.40 9.70 -0.64
CA PRO A 358 19.34 9.44 0.44
C PRO A 358 19.86 8.00 0.39
N ALA A 359 21.14 7.81 0.75
CA ALA A 359 21.76 6.49 0.78
C ALA A 359 20.92 5.48 1.60
N ASP A 360 20.98 4.20 1.26
CA ASP A 360 20.24 3.11 1.92
C ASP A 360 18.69 3.21 1.86
N THR A 361 18.13 4.15 1.09
CA THR A 361 16.67 4.24 0.81
C THR A 361 16.22 3.52 -0.47
N LYS A 362 17.11 2.75 -1.11
CA LYS A 362 16.82 1.89 -2.27
C LYS A 362 16.22 2.67 -3.46
N GLU A 363 16.66 3.91 -3.66
CA GLU A 363 16.18 4.86 -4.67
C GLU A 363 14.72 5.34 -4.49
N GLU A 364 14.07 4.98 -3.38
CA GLU A 364 12.67 5.37 -3.11
C GLU A 364 12.58 6.77 -2.45
N GLY A 365 13.66 7.27 -1.84
CA GLY A 365 13.64 8.52 -1.08
C GLY A 365 13.00 8.40 0.31
N HIS A 366 12.67 7.18 0.74
CA HIS A 366 12.09 6.85 2.04
C HIS A 366 12.31 5.36 2.35
N VAL A 367 12.01 4.91 3.58
CA VAL A 367 12.18 3.49 3.96
C VAL A 367 10.87 2.71 4.09
N SER A 368 9.73 3.32 3.79
CA SER A 368 8.39 2.73 3.97
C SER A 368 8.11 1.45 3.17
N PHE A 369 8.86 1.16 2.09
CA PHE A 369 8.75 -0.13 1.38
C PHE A 369 9.58 -1.25 2.01
N GLY A 370 10.24 -1.01 3.14
CA GLY A 370 10.95 -2.03 3.92
C GLY A 370 12.37 -2.33 3.42
N PHE A 371 12.89 -3.47 3.87
CA PHE A 371 14.34 -3.69 3.94
C PHE A 371 14.78 -5.04 3.34
N GLY A 372 15.91 -5.02 2.65
CA GLY A 372 16.71 -6.15 2.24
C GLY A 372 15.90 -7.23 1.53
N ARG A 373 16.04 -8.47 2.00
CA ARG A 373 15.30 -9.63 1.47
C ARG A 373 13.78 -9.50 1.60
N ARG A 374 13.29 -8.59 2.45
CA ARG A 374 11.87 -8.34 2.77
C ARG A 374 11.27 -7.09 2.13
N VAL A 375 12.01 -6.38 1.26
CA VAL A 375 11.51 -5.19 0.53
C VAL A 375 10.16 -5.46 -0.16
N CYS A 376 9.25 -4.51 -0.17
CA CYS A 376 7.91 -4.68 -0.75
C CYS A 376 8.02 -5.09 -2.23
N PRO A 377 7.38 -6.20 -2.64
CA PRO A 377 7.37 -6.61 -4.05
C PRO A 377 6.44 -5.73 -4.88
N GLY A 378 5.38 -5.17 -4.27
CA GLY A 378 4.38 -4.33 -4.93
C GLY A 378 4.74 -2.85 -5.10
N ARG A 379 5.95 -2.41 -4.71
CA ARG A 379 6.33 -0.98 -4.69
C ARG A 379 6.21 -0.30 -6.05
N PHE A 380 6.58 -1.00 -7.13
CA PHE A 380 6.49 -0.45 -8.49
C PHE A 380 5.03 -0.25 -8.92
N PHE A 381 4.16 -1.20 -8.59
CA PHE A 381 2.73 -1.10 -8.84
C PHE A 381 2.11 0.03 -8.00
N ALA A 382 2.41 0.07 -6.70
CA ALA A 382 1.93 1.11 -5.80
C ALA A 382 2.32 2.51 -6.28
N ASN A 383 3.60 2.74 -6.61
CA ASN A 383 4.07 4.02 -7.11
C ASN A 383 3.33 4.45 -8.39
N LYS A 384 3.14 3.55 -9.37
CA LYS A 384 2.42 3.88 -10.61
C LYS A 384 0.92 4.11 -10.38
N MET A 385 0.28 3.33 -9.51
CA MET A 385 -1.14 3.51 -9.17
C MET A 385 -1.37 4.83 -8.44
N LEU A 386 -0.56 5.12 -7.42
CA LEU A 386 -0.65 6.37 -6.66
C LEU A 386 -0.43 7.57 -7.58
N LEU A 387 0.62 7.54 -8.40
CA LEU A 387 0.95 8.61 -9.33
C LEU A 387 -0.22 8.95 -10.26
N ILE A 388 -0.80 7.96 -10.94
CA ILE A 388 -1.87 8.27 -11.91
C ILE A 388 -3.17 8.74 -11.24
N ASN A 389 -3.52 8.20 -10.06
CA ASN A 389 -4.67 8.68 -9.29
C ASN A 389 -4.47 10.12 -8.84
N MET A 390 -3.30 10.44 -8.28
CA MET A 390 -2.95 11.80 -7.86
C MET A 390 -2.93 12.77 -9.05
N VAL A 391 -2.32 12.40 -10.17
CA VAL A 391 -2.25 13.23 -11.40
C VAL A 391 -3.65 13.56 -11.93
N LEU A 392 -4.53 12.56 -12.09
CA LEU A 392 -5.86 12.79 -12.66
C LEU A 392 -6.77 13.59 -11.72
N LEU A 393 -6.70 13.34 -10.41
CA LEU A 393 -7.42 14.15 -9.42
C LEU A 393 -6.91 15.58 -9.39
N ALA A 394 -5.59 15.78 -9.35
CA ALA A 394 -4.96 17.09 -9.35
C ALA A 394 -5.19 17.88 -10.65
N TRP A 395 -5.29 17.20 -11.80
CA TRP A 395 -5.63 17.85 -13.05
C TRP A 395 -7.08 18.35 -13.06
N ALA A 396 -7.99 17.57 -12.47
CA ALA A 396 -9.42 17.86 -12.50
C ALA A 396 -9.90 18.78 -11.38
N THR A 397 -9.28 18.75 -10.19
CA THR A 397 -9.84 19.34 -8.96
C THR A 397 -8.91 20.32 -8.25
N ASN A 398 -9.50 21.37 -7.67
CA ASN A 398 -8.92 22.04 -6.51
C ASN A 398 -9.41 21.29 -5.27
N ILE A 399 -8.48 21.04 -4.35
CA ILE A 399 -8.72 20.27 -3.13
C ILE A 399 -8.65 21.26 -1.96
N ASP A 400 -9.76 21.46 -1.25
CA ASP A 400 -9.82 22.37 -0.11
C ASP A 400 -10.58 21.72 1.06
N GLY A 401 -10.42 22.25 2.26
CA GLY A 401 -11.21 21.82 3.41
C GLY A 401 -12.53 22.59 3.52
N GLU A 402 -13.30 22.24 4.53
CA GLU A 402 -14.47 23.04 4.94
C GLU A 402 -14.02 24.38 5.53
N ARG A 403 -14.72 25.46 5.19
CA ARG A 403 -14.44 26.80 5.71
C ARG A 403 -15.61 27.31 6.53
N ASP A 404 -15.31 27.95 7.64
CA ASP A 404 -16.32 28.58 8.50
C ASP A 404 -16.89 29.86 7.86
N ALA A 405 -17.81 30.53 8.56
CA ALA A 405 -18.41 31.78 8.09
C ALA A 405 -17.41 32.93 7.89
N ASN A 406 -16.21 32.84 8.48
CA ASN A 406 -15.14 33.82 8.35
C ASN A 406 -14.13 33.45 7.23
N GLY A 407 -14.31 32.29 6.59
CA GLY A 407 -13.41 31.77 5.56
C GLY A 407 -12.20 31.01 6.12
N GLU A 408 -12.14 30.78 7.42
CA GLU A 408 -11.07 30.01 8.07
C GLU A 408 -11.32 28.51 7.90
N LEU A 409 -10.25 27.73 7.76
CA LEU A 409 -10.34 26.27 7.67
C LEU A 409 -10.92 25.73 8.98
N VAL A 410 -12.01 24.96 8.89
CA VAL A 410 -12.58 24.27 10.04
C VAL A 410 -11.53 23.30 10.59
N PRO A 411 -11.13 23.42 11.87
CA PRO A 411 -10.09 22.57 12.44
C PRO A 411 -10.46 21.08 12.39
N PHE A 412 -9.51 20.25 11.98
CA PHE A 412 -9.56 18.80 12.09
C PHE A 412 -8.24 18.27 12.65
N ASP A 413 -8.26 17.06 13.22
CA ASP A 413 -7.08 16.47 13.85
C ASP A 413 -6.07 15.99 12.79
N VAL A 414 -5.03 16.78 12.57
CA VAL A 414 -3.98 16.55 11.55
C VAL A 414 -3.06 15.37 11.90
N ASP A 415 -2.89 15.11 13.20
CA ASP A 415 -2.04 14.03 13.72
C ASP A 415 -2.86 12.81 14.17
N GLY A 416 -4.18 12.97 14.27
CA GLY A 416 -5.14 11.90 14.51
C GLY A 416 -5.09 10.84 13.41
N CYS A 417 -5.18 9.59 13.82
CA CYS A 417 -5.25 8.46 12.91
C CYS A 417 -6.34 7.47 13.32
N ILE A 418 -6.92 6.82 12.32
CA ILE A 418 -7.75 5.63 12.53
C ILE A 418 -6.82 4.42 12.44
N ASP A 419 -6.76 3.68 13.56
CA ASP A 419 -6.05 2.42 13.70
C ASP A 419 -6.86 1.31 13.01
N GLU A 420 -6.32 0.80 11.90
CA GLU A 420 -6.87 -0.34 11.18
C GLU A 420 -6.00 -1.60 11.38
N GLY A 421 -5.35 -1.71 12.54
CA GLY A 421 -4.52 -2.83 12.97
C GLY A 421 -3.03 -2.53 12.87
N ILE A 422 -2.35 -3.15 11.89
CA ILE A 422 -0.92 -2.86 11.62
C ILE A 422 -0.73 -1.69 10.64
N VAL A 423 -1.83 -1.05 10.22
CA VAL A 423 -1.80 0.09 9.31
C VAL A 423 -2.65 1.24 9.84
N VAL A 424 -2.29 2.46 9.45
CA VAL A 424 -2.97 3.68 9.89
C VAL A 424 -3.34 4.56 8.70
N ARG A 425 -4.49 5.22 8.83
CA ARG A 425 -4.99 6.23 7.89
C ARG A 425 -5.41 7.50 8.65
N PRO A 426 -5.60 8.65 7.99
CA PRO A 426 -6.10 9.83 8.70
C PRO A 426 -7.50 9.57 9.27
N VAL A 427 -7.85 10.34 10.31
CA VAL A 427 -9.25 10.49 10.71
C VAL A 427 -10.09 11.01 9.56
N ASP A 428 -11.39 10.81 9.60
CA ASP A 428 -12.28 11.36 8.58
C ASP A 428 -12.30 12.90 8.70
N PHE A 429 -12.19 13.59 7.58
CA PHE A 429 -12.20 15.06 7.49
C PHE A 429 -13.04 15.51 6.30
N ALA A 430 -13.54 16.74 6.36
CA ALA A 430 -14.27 17.35 5.27
C ALA A 430 -13.29 17.74 4.14
N CYS A 431 -13.56 17.24 2.94
CA CYS A 431 -12.77 17.50 1.73
C CYS A 431 -13.68 17.97 0.61
N ASN A 432 -13.45 19.20 0.13
CA ASN A 432 -14.19 19.86 -0.93
C ASN A 432 -13.38 19.79 -2.25
N LEU A 433 -13.90 19.03 -3.22
CA LEU A 433 -13.25 18.82 -4.51
C LEU A 433 -13.97 19.61 -5.60
N THR A 434 -13.46 20.79 -5.96
CA THR A 434 -14.10 21.64 -6.99
C THR A 434 -13.39 21.50 -8.34
N PRO A 435 -14.11 21.47 -9.48
CA PRO A 435 -13.47 21.42 -10.79
C PRO A 435 -12.50 22.61 -11.00
N ARG A 436 -11.26 22.35 -11.48
CA ARG A 436 -10.27 23.41 -11.77
C ARG A 436 -10.67 24.32 -12.92
N PHE A 437 -11.46 23.80 -13.85
CA PHE A 437 -11.94 24.54 -15.02
C PHE A 437 -13.28 23.95 -15.50
N PRO A 438 -14.12 24.73 -16.21
CA PRO A 438 -15.51 24.37 -16.49
C PRO A 438 -15.72 23.01 -17.19
N LYS A 439 -14.77 22.60 -18.05
CA LYS A 439 -14.84 21.37 -18.86
C LYS A 439 -14.24 20.13 -18.19
N ALA A 440 -13.61 20.25 -17.01
CA ALA A 440 -12.86 19.14 -16.40
C ALA A 440 -13.73 17.88 -16.25
N LEU A 441 -14.94 18.02 -15.69
CA LEU A 441 -15.85 16.89 -15.49
C LEU A 441 -16.38 16.29 -16.79
N SER A 442 -16.75 17.11 -17.78
CA SER A 442 -17.24 16.59 -19.06
C SER A 442 -16.14 15.83 -19.79
N MET A 443 -14.91 16.36 -19.82
CA MET A 443 -13.78 15.69 -20.46
C MET A 443 -13.45 14.35 -19.80
N LEU A 444 -13.50 14.25 -18.47
CA LEU A 444 -13.33 12.98 -17.76
C LEU A 444 -14.42 11.96 -18.14
N LYS A 445 -15.69 12.39 -18.18
CA LYS A 445 -16.82 11.52 -18.51
C LYS A 445 -16.76 11.04 -19.97
N ASP A 446 -16.52 11.95 -20.90
CA ASP A 446 -16.42 11.64 -22.33
C ASP A 446 -15.32 10.61 -22.56
N HIS A 447 -14.13 10.82 -21.99
CA HIS A 447 -13.02 9.88 -22.14
C HIS A 447 -13.27 8.52 -21.46
N LEU A 448 -13.94 8.49 -20.29
CA LEU A 448 -14.33 7.24 -19.64
C LEU A 448 -15.36 6.45 -20.47
N SER A 449 -16.28 7.15 -21.14
CA SER A 449 -17.24 6.55 -22.07
C SER A 449 -16.56 5.99 -23.32
N GLU A 450 -15.57 6.70 -23.89
CA GLU A 450 -14.75 6.21 -25.01
C GLU A 450 -13.97 4.94 -24.66
N LEU A 451 -13.40 4.85 -23.46
CA LEU A 451 -12.71 3.63 -23.02
C LEU A 451 -13.69 2.47 -22.82
N SER A 452 -14.90 2.76 -22.34
CA SER A 452 -15.91 1.72 -22.09
C SER A 452 -16.54 1.17 -23.37
N SER A 453 -16.52 1.92 -24.47
CA SER A 453 -16.95 1.43 -25.78
C SER A 453 -15.90 0.58 -26.50
N GLN A 454 -14.63 0.60 -26.05
CA GLN A 454 -13.53 -0.20 -26.61
C GLN A 454 -13.40 -1.60 -25.98
N ASP A 455 -14.10 -1.89 -24.88
CA ASP A 455 -14.08 -3.22 -24.23
C ASP A 455 -15.12 -4.21 -24.78
N TYR A 456 -16.03 -3.73 -25.63
CA TYR A 456 -17.03 -4.52 -26.37
C TYR A 456 -16.59 -4.65 -27.83
#